data_AF-A0AAE6KUI1-F1
#
_entry.id   AF-A0AAE6KUI1-F1
#
_cell.length_a   1.000
_cell.length_b   1.000
_cell.length_c   1.000
_cell.angle_alpha   90.00
_cell.angle_beta   90.00
_cell.angle_gamma   90.00
#
_symmetry.space_group_name_H-M   'P 1'
#
loop_
_entity.id
_entity.type
_entity.pdbx_description
1 polymer ?
#
loop_
_entity_poly.entity_id
_entity_poly.type
_entity_poly.pdbx_seq_one_letter_code
_entity_poly.pdbx_strand_id
1 'polypeptide(L)'
;MTCGELQLTRGSIRPCEEVPWSVAPWDGRHLQGLRSEFVLSTKCGYGVPGMEDWMPECITRGVDQALMRLRTDVLDVVHFQGKGPRGRRLR
;
A
#
# COMPACT_ATOMS: atom_id res chain seq x y z
N MET A 1 -4.66 -7.14 10.69
CA MET A 1 -5.33 -6.88 9.40
C MET A 1 -4.52 -5.84 8.66
N THR A 2 -3.77 -6.24 7.63
CA THR A 2 -2.86 -5.35 6.89
C THR A 2 -3.59 -4.63 5.76
N CYS A 3 -3.31 -3.35 5.60
CA CYS A 3 -3.78 -2.47 4.52
C CYS A 3 -3.87 -3.17 3.16
N GLY A 4 -5.03 -3.08 2.52
CA GLY A 4 -5.29 -3.70 1.21
C GLY A 4 -4.48 -3.03 0.11
N GLU A 5 -3.60 -3.78 -0.54
CA GLU A 5 -2.88 -3.40 -1.75
C GLU A 5 -3.83 -3.47 -2.96
N LEU A 6 -3.74 -2.51 -3.88
CA LEU A 6 -4.45 -2.55 -5.17
C LEU A 6 -3.41 -2.47 -6.28
N GLN A 7 -3.39 -3.45 -7.18
CA GLN A 7 -2.39 -3.57 -8.25
C GLN A 7 -3.08 -3.39 -9.61
N LEU A 8 -2.46 -2.63 -10.51
CA LEU A 8 -2.94 -2.42 -11.89
C LEU A 8 -1.79 -2.73 -12.85
N THR A 9 -1.99 -3.51 -13.91
CA THR A 9 -0.93 -3.73 -14.92
C THR A 9 -0.80 -2.52 -15.84
N ARG A 10 0.44 -2.18 -16.25
CA ARG A 10 0.70 -1.16 -17.27
C ARG A 10 0.14 -1.66 -18.61
N GLY A 11 -1.11 -1.28 -18.92
CA GLY A 11 -1.75 -1.56 -20.21
C GLY A 11 -3.14 -2.21 -20.13
N SER A 12 -3.59 -2.64 -18.95
CA SER A 12 -4.94 -3.15 -18.75
C SER A 12 -5.36 -2.96 -17.29
N ILE A 13 -6.43 -2.20 -17.05
CA ILE A 13 -7.14 -2.31 -15.76
C ILE A 13 -7.85 -3.66 -15.82
N ARG A 14 -7.18 -4.72 -15.37
CA ARG A 14 -7.85 -6.00 -15.09
C ARG A 14 -8.75 -5.75 -13.87
N PRO A 15 -10.06 -5.98 -13.96
CA PRO A 15 -10.94 -5.87 -12.81
C PRO A 15 -10.40 -6.78 -11.68
N CYS A 16 -10.48 -6.30 -10.44
CA CYS A 16 -10.08 -7.03 -9.23
C CYS A 16 -10.73 -8.44 -9.12
N GLU A 17 -11.78 -8.69 -9.91
CA GLU A 17 -12.53 -9.95 -9.98
C GLU A 17 -11.79 -11.09 -10.70
N GLU A 18 -10.82 -10.81 -11.58
CA GLU A 18 -10.03 -11.84 -12.28
C GLU A 18 -8.85 -12.37 -11.45
N VAL A 19 -8.57 -11.75 -10.30
CA VAL A 19 -7.52 -12.19 -9.38
C VAL A 19 -8.14 -12.40 -8.01
N PRO A 20 -8.52 -13.65 -7.66
CA PRO A 20 -9.29 -13.89 -6.45
C PRO A 20 -8.59 -13.28 -5.22
N TRP A 21 -9.35 -12.55 -4.41
CA TRP A 21 -8.87 -11.96 -3.14
C TRP A 21 -8.22 -13.01 -2.20
N SER A 22 -8.43 -14.30 -2.48
CA SER A 22 -7.98 -15.48 -1.77
C SER A 22 -6.70 -16.12 -2.34
N VAL A 23 -6.19 -15.69 -3.50
CA VAL A 23 -4.98 -16.33 -4.11
C VAL A 23 -3.73 -15.73 -3.51
N ALA A 24 -3.34 -16.27 -2.35
CA ALA A 24 -2.08 -16.02 -1.66
C ALA A 24 -1.82 -14.54 -1.25
N PRO A 25 -1.14 -14.30 -0.13
CA PRO A 25 -0.55 -12.98 0.06
C PRO A 25 0.38 -12.74 -1.14
N TRP A 26 0.14 -11.69 -1.91
CA TRP A 26 1.09 -11.16 -2.89
C TRP A 26 2.36 -10.79 -2.12
N ASP A 27 3.24 -11.76 -1.95
CA ASP A 27 4.58 -11.53 -1.47
C ASP A 27 5.42 -11.05 -2.66
N GLY A 28 6.45 -10.27 -2.37
CA GLY A 28 7.27 -9.69 -3.42
C GLY A 28 7.98 -10.69 -4.35
N ARG A 29 7.90 -12.01 -4.13
CA ARG A 29 8.48 -13.00 -5.05
C ARG A 29 7.76 -12.99 -6.40
N HIS A 30 6.45 -12.74 -6.41
CA HIS A 30 5.64 -12.71 -7.63
C HIS A 30 5.92 -11.46 -8.48
N LEU A 31 6.54 -10.43 -7.89
CA LEU A 31 6.89 -9.17 -8.57
C LEU A 31 8.33 -9.15 -9.09
N GLN A 32 9.17 -10.14 -8.74
CA GLN A 32 10.57 -10.17 -9.15
C GLN A 32 10.69 -10.29 -10.68
N GLY A 33 11.44 -9.37 -11.28
CA GLY A 33 11.62 -9.29 -12.73
C GLY A 33 10.44 -8.68 -13.51
N LEU A 34 9.28 -8.49 -12.86
CA LEU A 34 8.08 -7.92 -13.48
C LEU A 34 7.64 -6.59 -12.83
N ARG A 35 8.43 -6.04 -11.89
CA ARG A 35 8.06 -4.84 -11.13
C ARG A 35 7.64 -3.67 -12.03
N SER A 36 8.27 -3.50 -13.19
CA SER A 36 7.95 -2.44 -14.16
C SER A 36 6.60 -2.66 -14.87
N GLU A 37 6.07 -3.87 -14.90
CA GLU A 37 4.80 -4.20 -15.57
C GLU A 37 3.57 -3.83 -14.74
N PHE A 38 3.76 -3.48 -13.46
CA PHE A 38 2.67 -3.17 -12.53
C PHE A 38 2.79 -1.76 -11.96
N VAL A 39 1.65 -1.12 -11.77
CA VAL A 39 1.44 0.03 -10.89
C VAL A 39 1.02 -0.53 -9.53
N LEU A 40 1.90 -0.39 -8.54
CA LEU A 40 1.66 -0.81 -7.17
C LEU A 40 1.06 0.34 -6.38
N SER A 41 -0.12 0.10 -5.81
CA SER A 41 -0.72 1.02 -4.84
C SER A 41 -0.91 0.37 -3.48
N THR A 42 -0.70 1.16 -2.43
CA THR A 42 -0.95 0.75 -1.05
C THR A 42 -1.75 1.81 -0.30
N LYS A 43 -2.25 1.43 0.88
CA LYS A 43 -2.99 2.29 1.79
C LYS A 43 -2.13 2.56 3.02
N CYS A 44 -2.11 3.80 3.49
CA CYS A 44 -1.27 4.24 4.61
C CYS A 44 -2.00 5.28 5.48
N GLY A 45 -1.34 5.68 6.57
CA GLY A 45 -1.83 6.71 7.48
C GLY A 45 -2.70 6.18 8.61
N TYR A 46 -2.79 4.87 8.81
CA TYR A 46 -3.50 4.30 9.96
C TYR A 46 -3.04 2.88 10.32
N GLY A 47 -3.37 2.44 11.52
CA GLY A 47 -3.33 1.03 11.92
C GLY A 47 -1.92 0.47 12.18
N VAL A 48 -0.92 1.34 12.35
CA VAL A 48 0.42 0.94 12.80
C VAL A 48 0.43 0.83 14.33
N PRO A 49 0.76 -0.33 14.92
CA PRO A 49 0.73 -0.51 16.37
C PRO A 49 1.61 0.49 17.11
N GLY A 50 1.03 1.15 18.13
CA GLY A 50 1.74 2.11 18.97
C GLY A 50 1.98 3.47 18.32
N MET A 51 1.44 3.73 17.13
CA MET A 51 1.53 5.02 16.46
C MET A 51 0.13 5.62 16.28
N GLU A 52 0.03 6.94 16.46
CA GLU A 52 -1.19 7.66 16.16
C GLU A 52 -1.37 7.73 14.63
N ASP A 53 -2.59 7.45 14.17
CA ASP A 53 -2.96 7.55 12.76
C ASP A 53 -2.62 8.95 12.21
N TRP A 54 -2.25 9.03 10.93
CA TRP A 54 -1.87 10.26 10.22
C TRP A 54 -0.64 11.01 10.73
N MET A 55 0.05 10.48 11.74
CA MET A 55 1.35 11.02 12.14
C MET A 55 2.43 10.66 11.12
N PRO A 56 3.44 11.52 10.90
CA PRO A 56 4.54 11.25 9.97
C PRO A 56 5.17 9.88 10.21
N GLU A 57 5.37 9.49 11.47
CA GLU A 57 5.95 8.21 11.86
C GLU A 57 5.06 7.03 11.44
N CYS A 58 3.74 7.15 11.61
CA CYS A 58 2.77 6.13 11.15
C CYS A 58 2.83 5.97 9.63
N ILE A 59 2.96 7.09 8.90
CA ILE A 59 3.01 7.09 7.44
C ILE A 59 4.31 6.44 6.97
N THR A 60 5.46 6.90 7.46
CA THR A 60 6.77 6.33 7.12
C THR A 60 6.81 4.85 7.44
N ARG A 61 6.32 4.45 8.61
CA ARG A 61 6.35 3.05 9.01
C ARG A 61 5.41 2.17 8.20
N GLY A 62 4.27 2.71 7.77
CA GLY A 62 3.36 2.03 6.83
C GLY A 62 4.01 1.79 5.47
N VAL A 63 4.72 2.80 4.94
CA VAL A 63 5.48 2.69 3.69
C VAL A 63 6.60 1.65 3.81
N ASP A 64 7.40 1.69 4.88
CA ASP A 64 8.47 0.71 5.13
C ASP A 64 7.92 -0.72 5.15
N GLN A 65 6.81 -0.95 5.84
CA GLN A 65 6.17 -2.26 5.93
C GLN A 65 5.68 -2.76 4.56
N ALA A 66 5.11 -1.88 3.74
CA ALA A 66 4.67 -2.20 2.40
C ALA A 66 5.86 -2.57 1.49
N LEU A 67 6.91 -1.77 1.50
CA LEU A 67 8.14 -2.02 0.72
C LEU A 67 8.78 -3.37 1.11
N MET A 68 8.90 -3.65 2.41
CA MET A 68 9.44 -4.92 2.91
C MET A 68 8.60 -6.12 2.49
N ARG A 69 7.27 -6.01 2.59
CA ARG A 69 6.34 -7.09 2.23
C ARG A 69 6.35 -7.36 0.72
N LEU A 70 6.31 -6.31 -0.08
CA LEU A 70 6.29 -6.36 -1.54
C LEU A 70 7.68 -6.55 -2.15
N ARG A 71 8.74 -6.55 -1.33
CA ARG A 71 10.15 -6.74 -1.71
C ARG A 71 10.56 -5.85 -2.89
N THR A 72 10.15 -4.60 -2.82
CA THR A 72 10.46 -3.55 -3.79
C THR A 72 10.92 -2.31 -3.02
N ASP A 73 11.65 -1.46 -3.70
CA ASP A 73 12.12 -0.16 -3.26
C ASP A 73 11.16 0.98 -3.67
N VAL A 74 10.17 0.71 -4.52
CA VAL A 74 9.26 1.72 -5.04
C VAL A 74 7.80 1.30 -4.93
N LEU A 75 6.96 2.24 -4.50
CA LEU A 75 5.50 2.20 -4.61
C LEU A 75 5.08 3.29 -5.61
N ASP A 76 4.16 2.99 -6.52
CA ASP A 76 3.73 3.97 -7.52
C ASP A 76 2.70 4.94 -6.94
N VAL A 77 1.82 4.45 -6.07
CA VAL A 77 0.76 5.26 -5.45
C VAL A 77 0.58 4.90 -3.99
N VAL A 78 0.48 5.92 -3.13
CA VAL A 78 0.11 5.75 -1.72
C VAL A 78 -1.20 6.48 -1.47
N HIS A 79 -2.21 5.75 -1.02
CA HIS A 79 -3.50 6.29 -0.62
C HIS A 79 -3.54 6.49 0.90
N PHE A 80 -3.72 7.73 1.35
CA PHE A 80 -3.98 7.98 2.76
C PHE A 80 -5.44 7.66 3.10
N GLN A 81 -5.63 6.83 4.11
CA GLN A 81 -6.93 6.34 4.56
C GLN A 81 -7.06 6.41 6.08
N GLY A 82 -8.28 6.25 6.58
CA GLY A 82 -8.61 6.36 8.01
C GLY A 82 -9.19 7.72 8.39
N LYS A 83 -9.47 7.90 9.68
CA LYS A 83 -9.99 9.16 10.23
C LYS A 83 -8.84 10.12 10.51
N GLY A 84 -8.48 10.91 9.50
CA GLY A 84 -7.48 11.97 9.64
C GLY A 84 -7.79 12.96 10.76
N PRO A 85 -6.78 13.71 11.23
CA PRO A 85 -6.96 14.66 12.32
C PRO A 85 -8.05 15.66 11.95
N ARG A 86 -9.14 15.65 12.72
CA ARG A 86 -10.20 16.65 12.58
C ARG A 86 -9.67 17.99 13.09
N GLY A 87 -9.27 18.87 12.18
CA GLY A 87 -9.15 20.30 12.47
C GLY A 87 -7.81 20.80 13.00
N ARG A 88 -6.67 20.25 12.59
CA ARG A 88 -5.39 20.94 12.79
C ARG A 88 -5.08 21.78 11.55
N ARG A 89 -5.55 23.03 11.53
CA ARG A 89 -5.13 24.01 10.53
C ARG A 89 -3.62 24.22 10.76
N LEU A 90 -2.78 23.75 9.84
CA LEU A 90 -1.36 24.09 9.84
C LEU A 90 -1.29 25.63 9.85
N ARG A 91 -0.73 26.18 10.93
CA ARG A 91 -0.48 27.62 11.03
C ARG A 91 0.78 27.96 10.25
#